data_AF-A0AAJ2BAT3-F1
#
_entry.id   AF-A0AAJ2BAT3-F1
#
_cell.length_a   1.000
_cell.length_b   1.000
_cell.length_c   1.000
_cell.angle_alpha   90.00
_cell.angle_beta   90.00
_cell.angle_gamma   90.00
#
_symmetry.space_group_name_H-M   'P 1'
#
loop_
_entity.id
_entity.type
_entity.pdbx_description
1 polymer ?
#
loop_
_entity_poly.entity_id
_entity_poly.type
_entity_poly.pdbx_seq_one_letter_code
_entity_poly.pdbx_strand_id
1 'polypeptide(L)'
;MSAVCFGAISPHLRPNRRDLGANIGLVLGFAASIAFAGESAVSLIAAGMPADCAEYAANVTRNEGSFASVSPAVNGVRCYGAFQFCDSGTLQHYWSGTREGFLADHAAQVAAWREYQQDEWSKASRLGMTSLIGQQVCYKGTCAVISQSSILKGCQFGCGKGGKLYNLMQSGLDCSAAGTRDGAGTSVCSYLISGAGYNVACITNSNDGIDCLPVMPSSG
;
A
#
# COMPACT_ATOMS: atom_id res chain seq x y z
N MET A 1 -28.19 56.48 1.75
CA MET A 1 -27.36 56.29 2.96
C MET A 1 -28.24 55.68 4.05
N SER A 2 -27.76 54.56 4.60
CA SER A 2 -28.10 53.92 5.87
C SER A 2 -29.53 53.47 6.16
N ALA A 3 -29.70 52.14 6.18
CA ALA A 3 -30.75 51.43 6.91
C ALA A 3 -30.12 50.68 8.10
N VAL A 4 -30.88 50.62 9.20
CA VAL A 4 -30.49 50.24 10.56
C VAL A 4 -30.95 48.81 10.88
N CYS A 5 -29.98 47.95 11.23
CA CYS A 5 -29.86 47.02 12.37
C CYS A 5 -30.88 45.91 12.77
N PHE A 6 -30.24 44.81 13.25
CA PHE A 6 -30.55 43.75 14.22
C PHE A 6 -31.47 42.55 13.91
N GLY A 7 -30.85 41.36 13.99
CA GLY A 7 -31.48 40.06 14.25
C GLY A 7 -30.40 38.99 14.51
N ALA A 8 -30.33 38.47 15.73
CA ALA A 8 -29.26 37.64 16.28
C ALA A 8 -29.42 36.12 16.04
N ILE A 9 -28.32 35.36 15.97
CA ILE A 9 -28.25 33.96 16.45
C ILE A 9 -26.86 33.70 17.08
N SER A 10 -26.93 32.98 18.20
CA SER A 10 -25.95 32.67 19.25
C SER A 10 -24.77 31.75 18.86
N PRO A 11 -23.81 31.53 19.79
CA PRO A 11 -22.44 31.07 19.53
C PRO A 11 -22.29 29.54 19.60
N HIS A 12 -21.05 29.08 19.36
CA HIS A 12 -20.49 27.74 19.63
C HIS A 12 -20.12 26.90 18.39
N LEU A 13 -19.03 27.29 17.73
CA LEU A 13 -18.10 26.31 17.17
C LEU A 13 -17.13 25.91 18.28
N ARG A 14 -17.56 24.97 19.13
CA ARG A 14 -16.63 24.11 19.86
C ARG A 14 -16.38 22.88 18.99
N PRO A 15 -15.13 22.53 18.64
CA PRO A 15 -14.83 21.26 18.01
C PRO A 15 -15.28 20.15 18.96
N ASN A 16 -16.10 19.25 18.45
CA ASN A 16 -16.64 18.13 19.21
C ASN A 16 -15.46 17.21 19.59
N ARG A 17 -15.26 16.96 20.89
CA ARG A 17 -14.17 16.14 21.47
C ARG A 17 -14.33 14.63 21.21
N ARG A 18 -14.97 14.24 20.10
CA ARG A 18 -15.29 12.83 19.79
C ARG A 18 -14.62 12.28 18.51
N ASP A 19 -13.75 13.05 17.87
CA ASP A 19 -12.89 12.56 16.77
C ASP A 19 -11.56 11.96 17.27
N LEU A 20 -11.46 11.62 18.56
CA LEU A 20 -10.39 10.79 19.13
C LEU A 20 -10.81 9.31 19.05
N GLY A 21 -10.70 8.73 17.85
CA GLY A 21 -11.08 7.33 17.65
C GLY A 21 -10.50 6.77 16.36
N ALA A 22 -9.26 6.27 16.45
CA ALA A 22 -8.64 5.34 15.50
C ALA A 22 -8.49 5.82 14.04
N ASN A 23 -7.54 6.73 13.82
CA ASN A 23 -6.79 6.77 12.56
C ASN A 23 -5.34 7.12 12.89
N ILE A 24 -4.55 6.10 13.27
CA ILE A 24 -3.08 6.21 13.22
C ILE A 24 -2.71 6.09 11.73
N GLY A 25 -3.02 7.16 10.98
CA GLY A 25 -2.44 7.38 9.66
C GLY A 25 -1.06 7.97 9.90
N LEU A 26 -0.04 7.11 9.93
CA LEU A 26 1.34 7.56 10.02
C LEU A 26 1.70 8.22 8.68
N VAL A 27 1.64 9.55 8.67
CA VAL A 27 2.12 10.41 7.58
C VAL A 27 3.64 10.28 7.52
N LEU A 28 4.17 9.55 6.54
CA LEU A 28 5.58 9.68 6.15
C LEU A 28 5.69 10.86 5.18
N GLY A 29 5.87 12.05 5.76
CA GLY A 29 6.33 13.21 5.02
C GLY A 29 7.77 12.99 4.57
N PHE A 30 7.99 13.08 3.26
CA PHE A 30 9.31 13.10 2.62
C PHE A 30 10.26 14.05 3.36
N ALA A 31 11.35 13.51 3.90
CA ALA A 31 12.49 14.30 4.36
C ALA A 31 13.78 13.67 3.83
N ALA A 32 14.46 14.44 2.97
CA ALA A 32 15.78 14.25 2.37
C ALA A 32 15.98 13.01 1.48
N SER A 33 16.15 13.28 0.18
CA SER A 33 16.50 12.35 -0.89
C SER A 33 17.87 11.71 -0.68
N ILE A 34 17.93 10.67 0.17
CA ILE A 34 18.85 9.57 -0.09
C ILE A 34 18.18 8.76 -1.20
N ALA A 35 18.81 8.64 -2.36
CA ALA A 35 18.28 7.84 -3.45
C ALA A 35 18.25 6.37 -2.99
N PHE A 36 17.14 5.94 -2.40
CA PHE A 36 16.89 4.54 -2.08
C PHE A 36 16.60 3.83 -3.41
N ALA A 37 17.63 3.22 -3.98
CA ALA A 37 17.42 2.26 -5.06
C ALA A 37 16.64 1.08 -4.47
N GLY A 38 15.38 0.93 -4.87
CA GLY A 38 14.61 -0.27 -4.54
C GLY A 38 15.33 -1.53 -4.99
N GLU A 39 14.92 -2.67 -4.45
CA GLU A 39 15.49 -3.96 -4.81
C GLU A 39 15.13 -4.37 -6.25
N SER A 40 16.06 -5.04 -6.91
CA SER A 40 15.82 -5.67 -8.21
C SER A 40 15.05 -6.98 -8.03
N ALA A 41 14.33 -7.43 -9.06
CA ALA A 41 13.68 -8.75 -9.04
C ALA A 41 14.69 -9.88 -8.75
N VAL A 42 15.92 -9.78 -9.30
CA VAL A 42 16.98 -10.76 -9.06
C VAL A 42 17.45 -10.78 -7.61
N SER A 43 17.66 -9.62 -6.98
CA SER A 43 18.05 -9.56 -5.56
C SER A 43 16.94 -10.08 -4.64
N LEU A 44 15.68 -9.82 -4.99
CA LEU A 44 14.53 -10.38 -4.28
C LEU A 44 14.43 -11.89 -4.42
N ILE A 45 14.65 -12.44 -5.62
CA ILE A 45 14.69 -13.90 -5.84
C ILE A 45 15.82 -14.52 -5.03
N ALA A 46 17.00 -13.90 -5.01
CA ALA A 46 18.13 -14.36 -4.20
C ALA A 46 17.82 -14.34 -2.69
N ALA A 47 16.94 -13.45 -2.24
CA ALA A 47 16.41 -13.39 -0.88
C ALA A 47 15.20 -14.34 -0.66
N GLY A 48 14.84 -15.18 -1.62
CA GLY A 48 13.77 -16.18 -1.48
C GLY A 48 12.39 -15.74 -1.99
N MET A 49 12.29 -14.64 -2.76
CA MET A 49 11.05 -14.25 -3.42
C MET A 49 10.74 -15.24 -4.55
N PRO A 50 9.54 -15.84 -4.60
CA PRO A 50 9.08 -16.58 -5.76
C PRO A 50 9.16 -15.72 -7.03
N ALA A 51 9.67 -16.30 -8.13
CA ALA A 51 9.97 -15.54 -9.34
C ALA A 51 8.72 -14.91 -9.99
N ASP A 52 7.57 -15.57 -9.83
CA ASP A 52 6.24 -15.09 -10.22
C ASP A 52 5.79 -13.83 -9.48
N CYS A 53 6.41 -13.45 -8.36
CA CYS A 53 6.11 -12.23 -7.61
C CYS A 53 7.26 -11.21 -7.59
N ALA A 54 8.42 -11.55 -8.14
CA ALA A 54 9.65 -10.78 -7.96
C ALA A 54 9.57 -9.39 -8.60
N GLU A 55 8.99 -9.27 -9.80
CA GLU A 55 8.80 -7.98 -10.48
C GLU A 55 7.79 -7.08 -9.74
N TYR A 56 6.71 -7.68 -9.21
CA TYR A 56 5.74 -6.95 -8.39
C TYR A 56 6.39 -6.42 -7.12
N ALA A 57 7.15 -7.27 -6.41
CA ALA A 57 7.88 -6.90 -5.22
C ALA A 57 8.93 -5.81 -5.53
N ALA A 58 9.70 -5.93 -6.61
CA ALA A 58 10.65 -4.91 -7.05
C ALA A 58 9.95 -3.56 -7.27
N ASN A 59 8.80 -3.56 -7.95
CA ASN A 59 7.98 -2.37 -8.14
C ASN A 59 7.49 -1.75 -6.82
N VAL A 60 7.22 -2.56 -5.78
CA VAL A 60 6.92 -2.06 -4.43
C VAL A 60 8.14 -1.38 -3.83
N THR A 61 9.28 -2.08 -3.76
CA THR A 61 10.48 -1.56 -3.10
C THR A 61 11.01 -0.25 -3.70
N ARG A 62 10.78 0.04 -4.99
CA ARG A 62 11.16 1.31 -5.63
C ARG A 62 10.68 2.56 -4.90
N ASN A 63 9.53 2.48 -4.23
CA ASN A 63 8.95 3.60 -3.49
C ASN A 63 9.11 3.48 -1.97
N GLU A 64 9.60 2.34 -1.48
CA GLU A 64 9.68 2.00 -0.06
C GLU A 64 11.14 2.03 0.42
N GLY A 65 12.02 1.23 -0.17
CA GLY A 65 13.42 1.15 0.25
C GLY A 65 14.18 -0.06 -0.32
N SER A 66 15.37 -0.25 0.21
CA SER A 66 16.26 -1.41 0.01
C SER A 66 16.30 -2.27 1.27
N PHE A 67 16.89 -3.47 1.21
CA PHE A 67 17.00 -4.35 2.39
C PHE A 67 17.66 -3.68 3.61
N ALA A 68 18.53 -2.69 3.39
CA ALA A 68 19.23 -1.96 4.44
C ALA A 68 18.51 -0.66 4.87
N SER A 69 17.37 -0.32 4.26
CA SER A 69 16.70 0.95 4.50
C SER A 69 16.13 1.06 5.90
N VAL A 70 16.33 2.22 6.52
CA VAL A 70 15.67 2.61 7.76
C VAL A 70 15.10 4.01 7.55
N SER A 71 13.81 4.16 7.79
CA SER A 71 13.15 5.46 7.66
C SER A 71 13.65 6.43 8.74
N PRO A 72 13.56 7.75 8.49
CA PRO A 72 13.60 8.73 9.57
C PRO A 72 12.56 8.41 10.64
N ALA A 73 12.85 8.80 11.88
CA ALA A 73 11.89 8.65 12.97
C ALA A 73 10.79 9.72 12.83
N VAL A 74 9.54 9.30 12.68
CA VAL A 74 8.37 10.18 12.66
C VAL A 74 7.48 9.83 13.85
N ASN A 75 7.30 10.76 14.77
CA ASN A 75 6.56 10.54 16.03
C ASN A 75 7.05 9.31 16.82
N GLY A 76 8.37 9.05 16.79
CA GLY A 76 8.99 7.91 17.47
C GLY A 76 8.87 6.58 16.73
N VAL A 77 8.23 6.54 15.55
CA VAL A 77 8.10 5.34 14.71
C VAL A 77 9.18 5.35 13.64
N ARG A 78 9.77 4.18 13.38
CA ARG A 78 10.67 3.92 12.26
C ARG A 78 10.21 2.70 11.48
N CYS A 79 10.50 2.71 10.19
CA CYS A 79 10.22 1.62 9.26
C CYS A 79 11.52 1.05 8.71
N TYR A 80 11.56 -0.26 8.51
CA TYR A 80 12.79 -1.02 8.29
C TYR A 80 12.66 -1.92 7.06
N GLY A 81 13.76 -2.07 6.33
CA GLY A 81 13.92 -3.00 5.24
C GLY A 81 13.30 -2.56 3.91
N ALA A 82 13.36 -3.46 2.92
CA ALA A 82 12.97 -3.17 1.54
C ALA A 82 11.49 -2.79 1.41
N PHE A 83 10.67 -3.28 2.32
CA PHE A 83 9.22 -3.10 2.34
C PHE A 83 8.72 -2.19 3.48
N GLN A 84 9.64 -1.51 4.17
CA GLN A 84 9.35 -0.51 5.21
C GLN A 84 8.36 -1.00 6.29
N PHE A 85 8.66 -2.14 6.92
CA PHE A 85 7.91 -2.63 8.09
C PHE A 85 8.16 -1.71 9.28
N CYS A 86 7.11 -1.14 9.86
CA CYS A 86 7.20 -0.12 10.91
C CYS A 86 7.11 -0.73 12.31
N ASP A 87 7.93 -0.21 13.23
CA ASP A 87 7.93 -0.62 14.64
C ASP A 87 6.76 -0.07 15.46
N SER A 88 5.76 0.53 14.81
CA SER A 88 4.46 0.83 15.39
C SER A 88 3.46 -0.32 15.28
N GLY A 89 3.84 -1.47 14.71
CA GLY A 89 3.01 -2.67 14.74
C GLY A 89 3.28 -3.68 13.64
N THR A 90 3.53 -3.26 12.39
CA THR A 90 3.69 -4.21 11.28
C THR A 90 4.95 -5.06 11.46
N LEU A 91 6.06 -4.46 11.89
CA LEU A 91 7.27 -5.22 12.17
C LEU A 91 7.03 -6.30 13.23
N GLN A 92 6.45 -5.94 14.37
CA GLN A 92 6.24 -6.88 15.48
C GLN A 92 5.22 -7.97 15.16
N HIS A 93 4.31 -7.72 14.22
CA HIS A 93 3.33 -8.70 13.81
C HIS A 93 3.95 -9.82 12.97
N TYR A 94 4.85 -9.47 12.05
CA TYR A 94 5.43 -10.42 11.09
C TYR A 94 6.89 -10.80 11.39
N TRP A 95 7.48 -10.24 12.44
CA TRP A 95 8.84 -10.56 12.89
C TRP A 95 8.95 -10.51 14.42
N SER A 96 9.44 -11.60 15.01
CA SER A 96 9.59 -11.75 16.46
C SER A 96 11.00 -11.47 16.98
N GLY A 97 11.97 -11.27 16.09
CA GLY A 97 13.37 -10.99 16.45
C GLY A 97 13.66 -9.50 16.69
N THR A 98 14.93 -9.14 16.69
CA THR A 98 15.37 -7.73 16.82
C THR A 98 15.26 -6.99 15.48
N ARG A 99 15.22 -5.66 15.53
CA ARG A 99 15.22 -4.80 14.33
C ARG A 99 16.49 -5.00 13.50
N GLU A 100 17.62 -5.12 14.19
CA GLU A 100 18.92 -5.38 13.58
C GLU A 100 18.94 -6.76 12.92
N GLY A 101 18.32 -7.76 13.55
CA GLY A 101 18.12 -9.08 12.96
C GLY A 101 17.27 -9.03 11.70
N PHE A 102 16.18 -8.24 11.69
CA PHE A 102 15.34 -8.07 10.51
C PHE A 102 16.09 -7.42 9.34
N LEU A 103 16.90 -6.39 9.61
CA LEU A 103 17.72 -5.75 8.58
C LEU A 103 18.81 -6.67 8.03
N ALA A 104 19.36 -7.55 8.87
CA ALA A 104 20.40 -8.50 8.47
C ALA A 104 19.85 -9.72 7.71
N ASP A 105 18.56 -10.04 7.87
CA ASP A 105 17.93 -11.23 7.29
C ASP A 105 16.99 -10.84 6.13
N HIS A 106 17.55 -10.78 4.92
CA HIS A 106 16.77 -10.44 3.71
C HIS A 106 15.65 -11.45 3.44
N ALA A 107 15.86 -12.73 3.80
CA ALA A 107 14.85 -13.77 3.60
C ALA A 107 13.68 -13.58 4.57
N ALA A 108 13.94 -13.18 5.81
CA ALA A 108 12.89 -12.80 6.76
C ALA A 108 12.08 -11.60 6.26
N GLN A 109 12.72 -10.58 5.66
CA GLN A 109 12.00 -9.44 5.08
C GLN A 109 11.06 -9.87 3.94
N VAL A 110 11.52 -10.75 3.05
CA VAL A 110 10.71 -11.31 1.97
C VAL A 110 9.56 -12.16 2.52
N ALA A 111 9.82 -13.03 3.50
CA ALA A 111 8.81 -13.90 4.10
C ALA A 111 7.72 -13.07 4.80
N ALA A 112 8.12 -12.10 5.64
CA ALA A 112 7.20 -11.20 6.33
C ALA A 112 6.33 -10.41 5.36
N TRP A 113 6.92 -9.90 4.26
CA TRP A 113 6.16 -9.18 3.25
C TRP A 113 5.15 -10.07 2.51
N ARG A 114 5.54 -11.30 2.17
CA ARG A 114 4.60 -12.24 1.53
C ARG A 114 3.44 -12.58 2.44
N GLU A 115 3.70 -12.86 3.72
CA GLU A 115 2.65 -13.13 4.71
C GLU A 115 1.71 -11.93 4.86
N TYR A 116 2.27 -10.72 5.00
CA TYR A 116 1.49 -9.48 5.00
C TYR A 116 0.58 -9.33 3.78
N GLN A 117 1.11 -9.54 2.57
CA GLN A 117 0.32 -9.43 1.35
C GLN A 117 -0.79 -10.49 1.27
N GLN A 118 -0.55 -11.71 1.77
CA GLN A 118 -1.56 -12.76 1.83
C GLN A 118 -2.71 -12.38 2.80
N ASP A 119 -2.38 -11.79 3.95
CA ASP A 119 -3.38 -11.27 4.88
C ASP A 119 -4.21 -10.15 4.27
N GLU A 120 -3.55 -9.21 3.59
CA GLU A 120 -4.22 -8.10 2.92
C GLU A 120 -5.10 -8.58 1.76
N TRP A 121 -4.65 -9.58 0.99
CA TRP A 121 -5.45 -10.23 -0.04
C TRP A 121 -6.71 -10.89 0.54
N SER A 122 -6.57 -11.59 1.67
CA SER A 122 -7.68 -12.22 2.38
C SER A 122 -8.70 -11.18 2.86
N LYS A 123 -8.23 -10.06 3.41
CA LYS A 123 -9.10 -8.93 3.82
C LYS A 123 -9.82 -8.32 2.62
N ALA A 124 -9.10 -8.04 1.53
CA ALA A 124 -9.66 -7.48 0.31
C ALA A 124 -10.74 -8.38 -0.30
N SER A 125 -10.46 -9.67 -0.39
CA SER A 125 -11.39 -10.68 -0.89
C SER A 125 -12.65 -10.76 -0.04
N ARG A 126 -12.51 -10.86 1.28
CA ARG A 126 -13.65 -10.94 2.23
C ARG A 126 -14.55 -9.70 2.19
N LEU A 127 -13.96 -8.53 1.93
CA LEU A 127 -14.70 -7.27 1.86
C LEU A 127 -15.22 -6.94 0.45
N GLY A 128 -15.01 -7.84 -0.53
CA GLY A 128 -15.52 -7.69 -1.90
C GLY A 128 -14.70 -6.76 -2.80
N MET A 129 -13.53 -6.29 -2.36
CA MET A 129 -12.68 -5.37 -3.14
C MET A 129 -12.12 -6.00 -4.42
N THR A 130 -12.07 -7.33 -4.49
CA THR A 130 -11.69 -8.07 -5.69
C THR A 130 -12.71 -7.92 -6.83
N SER A 131 -13.93 -7.47 -6.56
CA SER A 131 -14.93 -7.14 -7.61
C SER A 131 -14.52 -5.98 -8.52
N LEU A 132 -13.50 -5.21 -8.13
CA LEU A 132 -12.92 -4.15 -8.95
C LEU A 132 -12.05 -4.70 -10.09
N ILE A 133 -11.58 -5.94 -10.01
CA ILE A 133 -10.73 -6.54 -11.04
C ILE A 133 -11.45 -6.55 -12.40
N GLY A 134 -10.72 -6.19 -13.45
CA GLY A 134 -11.24 -6.04 -14.81
C GLY A 134 -11.88 -4.67 -15.11
N GLN A 135 -12.16 -3.85 -14.09
CA GLN A 135 -12.66 -2.49 -14.30
C GLN A 135 -11.51 -1.54 -14.66
N GLN A 136 -11.82 -0.47 -15.40
CA GLN A 136 -10.84 0.58 -15.71
C GLN A 136 -10.85 1.67 -14.65
N VAL A 137 -9.66 2.11 -14.22
CA VAL A 137 -9.46 3.29 -13.39
C VAL A 137 -8.59 4.29 -14.12
N CYS A 138 -8.97 5.56 -14.11
CA CYS A 138 -8.22 6.65 -14.72
C CYS A 138 -7.91 7.72 -13.67
N TYR A 139 -6.65 8.14 -13.58
CA TYR A 139 -6.21 9.19 -12.67
C TYR A 139 -5.10 10.02 -13.30
N LYS A 140 -5.25 11.35 -13.27
CA LYS A 140 -4.30 12.33 -13.85
C LYS A 140 -3.89 12.00 -15.30
N GLY A 141 -4.86 11.58 -16.13
CA GLY A 141 -4.64 11.29 -17.55
C GLY A 141 -3.99 9.94 -17.85
N THR A 142 -3.72 9.11 -16.83
CA THR A 142 -3.27 7.72 -17.02
C THR A 142 -4.40 6.77 -16.63
N CYS A 143 -4.63 5.73 -17.43
CA CYS A 143 -5.63 4.71 -17.17
C CYS A 143 -4.99 3.32 -17.08
N ALA A 144 -5.57 2.46 -16.26
CA ALA A 144 -5.19 1.05 -16.18
C ALA A 144 -6.44 0.18 -15.97
N VAL A 145 -6.38 -1.07 -16.42
CA VAL A 145 -7.32 -2.10 -15.99
C VAL A 145 -6.85 -2.61 -14.63
N ILE A 146 -7.76 -2.64 -13.66
CA ILE A 146 -7.47 -3.12 -12.31
C ILE A 146 -7.23 -4.63 -12.39
N SER A 147 -6.10 -5.05 -11.84
CA SER A 147 -5.65 -6.45 -11.74
C SER A 147 -5.52 -6.88 -10.28
N GLN A 148 -5.25 -8.15 -10.00
CA GLN A 148 -4.96 -8.64 -8.66
C GLN A 148 -3.78 -7.87 -8.04
N SER A 149 -2.73 -7.62 -8.81
CA SER A 149 -1.57 -6.85 -8.36
C SER A 149 -1.92 -5.37 -8.08
N SER A 150 -2.90 -4.80 -8.80
CA SER A 150 -3.43 -3.46 -8.49
C SER A 150 -4.06 -3.45 -7.10
N ILE A 151 -4.91 -4.43 -6.78
CA ILE A 151 -5.56 -4.55 -5.47
C ILE A 151 -4.51 -4.63 -4.37
N LEU A 152 -3.53 -5.53 -4.50
CA LEU A 152 -2.44 -5.68 -3.53
C LEU A 152 -1.63 -4.38 -3.36
N LYS A 153 -1.33 -3.67 -4.45
CA LYS A 153 -0.60 -2.39 -4.39
C LYS A 153 -1.42 -1.33 -3.64
N GLY A 154 -2.74 -1.30 -3.87
CA GLY A 154 -3.69 -0.46 -3.14
C GLY A 154 -3.81 -0.84 -1.66
N CYS A 155 -3.54 -2.10 -1.32
CA CYS A 155 -3.53 -2.62 0.04
C CYS A 155 -2.24 -2.34 0.83
N GLN A 156 -1.21 -1.70 0.26
CA GLN A 156 0.00 -1.35 1.02
C GLN A 156 -0.25 -0.50 2.27
N PHE A 157 -1.39 0.20 2.32
CA PHE A 157 -1.83 0.96 3.50
C PHE A 157 -2.90 0.24 4.33
N GLY A 158 -3.06 -1.06 4.11
CA GLY A 158 -4.12 -1.88 4.68
C GLY A 158 -5.43 -1.86 3.88
N CYS A 159 -5.99 -3.04 3.70
CA CYS A 159 -7.25 -3.36 3.05
C CYS A 159 -8.35 -3.70 4.07
N GLY A 160 -8.30 -3.07 5.25
CA GLY A 160 -9.37 -3.10 6.22
C GLY A 160 -10.60 -2.30 5.77
N LYS A 161 -11.75 -2.55 6.42
CA LYS A 161 -12.96 -1.75 6.23
C LYS A 161 -12.68 -0.28 6.59
N GLY A 162 -13.09 0.64 5.73
CA GLY A 162 -12.78 2.07 5.86
C GLY A 162 -11.39 2.48 5.37
N GLY A 163 -10.57 1.53 4.90
CA GLY A 163 -9.30 1.78 4.23
C GLY A 163 -9.46 2.48 2.88
N LYS A 164 -8.35 2.90 2.27
CA LYS A 164 -8.37 3.74 1.06
C LYS A 164 -9.00 3.04 -0.14
N LEU A 165 -8.59 1.78 -0.38
CA LEU A 165 -9.17 0.97 -1.44
C LEU A 165 -10.65 0.64 -1.19
N TYR A 166 -11.01 0.39 0.07
CA TYR A 166 -12.40 0.14 0.45
C TYR A 166 -13.28 1.37 0.15
N ASN A 167 -12.83 2.57 0.54
CA ASN A 167 -13.56 3.80 0.27
C ASN A 167 -13.66 4.10 -1.23
N LEU A 168 -12.62 3.80 -2.02
CA LEU A 168 -12.66 3.91 -3.47
C LEU A 168 -13.71 2.96 -4.08
N MET A 169 -13.76 1.72 -3.60
CA MET A 169 -14.78 0.76 -4.04
C MET A 169 -16.19 1.30 -3.73
N GLN A 170 -16.39 1.81 -2.51
CA GLN A 170 -17.68 2.36 -2.09
C GLN A 170 -18.09 3.62 -2.85
N SER A 171 -17.12 4.40 -3.35
CA SER A 171 -17.38 5.59 -4.16
C SER A 171 -17.57 5.29 -5.65
N GLY A 172 -17.51 4.02 -6.08
CA GLY A 172 -17.63 3.65 -7.49
C GLY A 172 -16.43 4.09 -8.33
N LEU A 173 -15.21 3.92 -7.80
CA LEU A 173 -13.93 4.31 -8.43
C LEU A 173 -13.70 5.82 -8.58
N ASP A 174 -14.38 6.66 -7.80
CA ASP A 174 -14.06 8.09 -7.73
C ASP A 174 -12.74 8.32 -6.97
N CYS A 175 -11.66 8.54 -7.72
CA CYS A 175 -10.31 8.84 -7.22
C CYS A 175 -10.18 10.15 -6.43
N SER A 176 -11.22 10.99 -6.42
CA SER A 176 -11.29 12.24 -5.68
C SER A 176 -12.12 12.16 -4.40
N ALA A 177 -12.86 11.05 -4.20
CA ALA A 177 -13.73 10.86 -3.05
C ALA A 177 -12.96 10.93 -1.72
N ALA A 178 -13.65 11.35 -0.67
CA ALA A 178 -13.10 11.41 0.67
C ALA A 178 -12.58 10.03 1.11
N GLY A 179 -11.44 10.01 1.79
CA GLY A 179 -10.87 8.76 2.29
C GLY A 179 -10.18 7.89 1.24
N THR A 180 -9.99 8.36 0.00
CA THR A 180 -9.22 7.66 -1.05
C THR A 180 -7.74 8.06 -1.11
N ARG A 181 -7.34 9.11 -0.37
CA ARG A 181 -5.97 9.62 -0.35
C ARG A 181 -5.22 9.20 0.91
N ASP A 182 -3.93 8.94 0.77
CA ASP A 182 -3.00 8.74 1.88
C ASP A 182 -2.70 10.06 2.62
N GLY A 183 -1.84 9.98 3.64
CA GLY A 183 -1.44 11.12 4.46
C GLY A 183 -0.64 12.21 3.71
N ALA A 184 -0.07 11.87 2.56
CA ALA A 184 0.63 12.80 1.66
C ALA A 184 -0.29 13.37 0.56
N GLY A 185 -1.57 12.96 0.53
CA GLY A 185 -2.53 13.39 -0.47
C GLY A 185 -2.51 12.58 -1.76
N THR A 186 -1.72 11.51 -1.85
CA THR A 186 -1.69 10.62 -3.02
C THR A 186 -2.93 9.75 -3.02
N SER A 187 -3.68 9.76 -4.13
CA SER A 187 -4.87 8.91 -4.29
C SER A 187 -4.48 7.44 -4.46
N VAL A 188 -5.25 6.53 -3.86
CA VAL A 188 -5.14 5.08 -4.03
C VAL A 188 -5.17 4.67 -5.52
N CYS A 189 -5.82 5.45 -6.39
CA CYS A 189 -5.81 5.21 -7.84
C CYS A 189 -4.39 5.25 -8.45
N SER A 190 -3.49 6.07 -7.91
CA SER A 190 -2.08 6.09 -8.34
C SER A 190 -1.40 4.76 -8.07
N TYR A 191 -1.76 4.10 -6.96
CA TYR A 191 -1.25 2.78 -6.60
C TYR A 191 -1.92 1.68 -7.44
N LEU A 192 -3.23 1.76 -7.70
CA LEU A 192 -3.90 0.81 -8.60
C LEU A 192 -3.27 0.80 -10.00
N ILE A 193 -2.97 1.99 -10.55
CA ILE A 193 -2.36 2.14 -11.87
C ILE A 193 -0.92 1.64 -11.87
N SER A 194 -0.08 2.10 -10.94
CA SER A 194 1.33 1.68 -10.88
C SER A 194 1.54 0.23 -10.46
N GLY A 195 0.53 -0.39 -9.85
CA GLY A 195 0.52 -1.79 -9.48
C GLY A 195 -0.13 -2.71 -10.51
N ALA A 196 -0.60 -2.21 -11.66
CA ALA A 196 -1.36 -3.03 -12.59
C ALA A 196 -0.51 -4.00 -13.42
N GLY A 197 -1.03 -5.22 -13.62
CA GLY A 197 -0.55 -6.16 -14.64
C GLY A 197 0.64 -7.04 -14.23
N TYR A 198 1.02 -7.08 -12.96
CA TYR A 198 2.11 -7.95 -12.48
C TYR A 198 1.58 -9.32 -12.10
N ASN A 199 2.41 -10.35 -12.32
CA ASN A 199 2.15 -11.67 -11.73
C ASN A 199 2.27 -11.60 -10.19
N VAL A 200 1.28 -12.17 -9.51
CA VAL A 200 1.17 -12.22 -8.04
C VAL A 200 0.65 -13.58 -7.56
N ALA A 201 0.80 -14.63 -8.36
CA ALA A 201 0.30 -15.97 -8.05
C ALA A 201 0.81 -16.50 -6.70
N CYS A 202 2.04 -16.18 -6.30
CA CYS A 202 2.59 -16.56 -5.00
C CYS A 202 1.86 -15.97 -3.77
N ILE A 203 0.98 -14.98 -3.97
CA ILE A 203 0.16 -14.33 -2.94
C ILE A 203 -1.31 -14.77 -3.09
N THR A 204 -1.85 -14.75 -4.31
CA THR A 204 -3.28 -14.89 -4.54
C THR A 204 -3.72 -16.29 -4.97
N ASN A 205 -2.77 -17.20 -5.26
CA ASN A 205 -2.98 -18.52 -5.86
C ASN A 205 -3.68 -18.50 -7.24
N SER A 206 -3.73 -17.34 -7.89
CA SER A 206 -4.19 -17.17 -9.28
C SER A 206 -3.50 -15.98 -9.90
N ASN A 207 -3.63 -15.75 -11.20
CA ASN A 207 -3.00 -14.58 -11.82
C ASN A 207 -3.82 -14.04 -13.00
N ASP A 208 -3.94 -12.71 -13.06
CA ASP A 208 -4.51 -11.93 -14.16
C ASP A 208 -3.50 -10.92 -14.76
N GLY A 209 -2.25 -10.94 -14.26
CA GLY A 209 -1.13 -10.17 -14.77
C GLY A 209 -0.26 -10.95 -15.76
N ILE A 210 0.76 -10.29 -16.31
CA ILE A 210 1.68 -10.89 -17.27
C ILE A 210 2.72 -11.73 -16.52
N ASP A 211 2.85 -12.99 -16.92
CA ASP A 211 3.96 -13.83 -16.50
C ASP A 211 5.18 -13.57 -17.40
N CYS A 212 6.22 -12.94 -16.84
CA CYS A 212 7.47 -12.68 -17.55
C CYS A 212 8.43 -13.87 -17.49
N LEU A 213 8.03 -15.00 -16.89
CA LEU A 213 8.83 -16.21 -16.91
C LEU A 213 8.82 -16.80 -18.33
N PRO A 214 9.98 -17.29 -18.84
CA PRO A 214 10.00 -18.00 -20.11
C PRO A 214 9.09 -19.23 -20.00
N VAL A 215 8.06 -19.28 -20.85
CA VAL A 215 7.21 -20.46 -21.03
C VAL A 215 8.12 -21.62 -21.42
N MET A 216 8.39 -22.55 -20.51
CA MET A 216 9.07 -23.78 -20.87
C MET A 216 8.12 -24.59 -21.76
N PRO A 217 8.50 -24.95 -23.01
CA PRO A 217 7.63 -25.72 -23.88
C PRO A 217 7.31 -27.05 -23.23
N SER A 218 6.01 -27.39 -23.17
CA SER A 218 5.57 -28.70 -22.72
C SER A 218 6.18 -29.77 -23.63
N SER A 219 7.06 -30.59 -23.09
CA SER A 219 7.51 -31.82 -23.75
C SER A 219 6.29 -32.74 -23.89
N GLY A 220 5.74 -32.80 -25.10
CA GLY A 220 4.81 -33.85 -25.54
C GLY A 220 5.53 -35.15 -25.84
#